data_AF-A0A316PPH7-F1
#
_entry.id   AF-A0A316PPH7-F1
#
_cell.length_a   1.000
_cell.length_b   1.000
_cell.length_c   1.000
_cell.angle_alpha   90.00
_cell.angle_beta   90.00
_cell.angle_gamma   90.00
#
_symmetry.space_group_name_H-M   'P 1'
#
loop_
_entity.id
_entity.type
_entity.pdbx_description
1 polymer ?
#
loop_
_entity_poly.entity_id
_entity_poly.type
_entity_poly.pdbx_seq_one_letter_code
_entity_poly.pdbx_strand_id
1 'polypeptide(L)'
;MELFHENGHLTPEGLKALAEGRLDELARLEAAEHLSFCDECLVRYTALLEEAPLAAPKAPLAPGVWQRIRRRTWRIVTSRYATAAAAAAFALIIWGTGVFQNMGTLREARPAQPPEPRAYSTVTSRMNEFVSETGRQISAAVTDFFARFQKGAQQ
;
A
#
# COMPACT_ATOMS: atom_id res chain seq x y z
N MET A 1 7.55 -31.41 -38.95
CA MET A 1 7.64 -29.95 -39.23
C MET A 1 8.83 -29.47 -38.44
N GLU A 2 9.78 -28.80 -39.07
CA GLU A 2 10.94 -28.23 -38.37
C GLU A 2 10.49 -27.00 -37.56
N LEU A 3 10.79 -27.02 -36.26
CA LEU A 3 10.41 -25.94 -35.32
C LEU A 3 11.33 -24.72 -35.47
N PHE A 4 12.59 -24.96 -35.80
CA PHE A 4 13.64 -23.95 -35.94
C PHE A 4 14.20 -23.94 -37.37
N HIS A 5 14.58 -22.75 -37.82
CA HIS A 5 15.42 -22.57 -38.99
C HIS A 5 16.88 -22.91 -38.67
N GLU A 6 17.69 -23.12 -39.70
CA GLU A 6 19.15 -23.33 -39.55
C GLU A 6 19.87 -22.15 -38.87
N ASN A 7 19.29 -20.95 -38.92
CA ASN A 7 19.80 -19.76 -38.24
C ASN A 7 19.44 -19.71 -36.73
N GLY A 8 18.72 -20.71 -36.21
CA GLY A 8 18.35 -20.82 -34.80
C GLY A 8 17.07 -20.08 -34.39
N HIS A 9 16.36 -19.41 -35.31
CA HIS A 9 15.08 -18.77 -35.02
C HIS A 9 13.90 -19.71 -35.26
N LEU A 10 12.79 -19.48 -34.55
CA LEU A 10 11.54 -20.19 -34.80
C LEU A 10 11.02 -19.94 -36.22
N THR A 11 10.58 -21.02 -36.86
CA THR A 11 9.92 -20.96 -38.17
C THR A 11 8.56 -20.25 -38.04
N PRO A 12 8.08 -19.56 -39.10
CA PRO A 12 6.73 -18.98 -39.10
C PRO A 12 5.65 -20.03 -38.78
N GLU A 13 5.81 -21.25 -39.30
CA GLU A 13 4.91 -22.36 -39.06
C GLU A 13 4.99 -22.86 -37.61
N GLY A 14 6.19 -22.90 -37.04
CA GLY A 14 6.45 -23.21 -35.63
C GLY A 14 5.82 -22.19 -34.69
N LEU A 15 5.97 -20.90 -34.97
CA LEU A 15 5.32 -19.81 -34.22
C LEU A 15 3.79 -19.92 -34.28
N LYS A 16 3.24 -20.21 -35.46
CA LYS A 16 1.80 -20.41 -35.63
C LYS A 16 1.30 -21.65 -34.90
N ALA A 17 2.07 -22.74 -34.93
CA ALA A 17 1.75 -23.97 -34.19
C ALA A 17 1.78 -23.75 -32.67
N LEU A 18 2.72 -22.93 -32.18
CA LEU A 18 2.78 -22.52 -30.78
C LEU A 18 1.56 -21.67 -30.39
N ALA A 19 1.22 -20.66 -31.18
CA ALA A 19 0.06 -19.79 -30.93
C ALA A 19 -1.27 -20.57 -30.91
N GLU A 20 -1.41 -21.56 -31.78
CA GLU A 20 -2.60 -22.42 -31.86
C GLU A 20 -2.57 -23.62 -30.88
N GLY A 21 -1.51 -23.77 -30.08
CA GLY A 21 -1.38 -24.85 -29.11
C GLY A 21 -1.28 -26.25 -29.72
N ARG A 22 -0.76 -26.36 -30.94
CA ARG A 22 -0.63 -27.61 -31.70
C ARG A 22 0.71 -28.32 -31.53
N LEU A 23 1.66 -27.72 -30.80
CA LEU A 23 2.95 -28.34 -30.48
C LEU A 23 2.78 -29.41 -29.40
N ASP A 24 3.64 -30.44 -29.46
CA ASP A 24 3.77 -31.39 -28.36
C ASP A 24 4.44 -30.73 -27.13
N GLU A 25 4.47 -31.44 -25.99
CA GLU A 25 4.95 -30.87 -24.74
C GLU A 25 6.42 -30.47 -24.79
N LEU A 26 7.27 -31.27 -25.46
CA LEU A 26 8.70 -31.02 -25.56
C LEU A 26 8.96 -29.80 -26.46
N ALA A 27 8.38 -29.79 -27.66
CA ALA A 27 8.49 -28.67 -28.59
C ALA A 27 7.93 -27.38 -28.00
N ARG A 28 6.87 -27.47 -27.19
CA ARG A 28 6.33 -26.31 -26.48
C ARG A 28 7.28 -25.80 -25.40
N LEU A 29 7.94 -26.69 -24.66
CA LEU A 29 8.95 -26.32 -23.68
C LEU A 29 10.17 -25.66 -24.35
N GLU A 30 10.69 -26.27 -25.41
CA GLU A 30 11.81 -25.73 -26.19
C GLU A 30 11.49 -24.35 -26.77
N ALA A 31 10.28 -24.18 -27.33
CA ALA A 31 9.85 -22.88 -27.84
C ALA A 31 9.69 -21.85 -26.72
N ALA A 32 9.17 -22.23 -25.54
CA ALA A 32 9.04 -21.34 -24.39
C ALA A 32 10.41 -20.90 -23.85
N GLU A 33 11.38 -21.81 -23.78
CA GLU A 33 12.76 -21.50 -23.42
C GLU A 33 13.35 -20.52 -24.44
N HIS A 34 13.21 -20.81 -25.74
CA HIS A 34 13.73 -19.94 -26.80
C HIS A 34 13.14 -18.52 -26.73
N LEU A 35 11.83 -18.38 -26.52
CA LEU A 35 11.17 -17.08 -26.36
C LEU A 35 11.64 -16.28 -25.14
N SER A 36 12.18 -16.95 -24.12
CA SER A 36 12.77 -16.27 -22.96
C SER A 36 14.17 -15.68 -23.23
N PHE A 37 14.84 -16.13 -24.30
CA PHE A 37 16.20 -15.71 -24.67
C PHE A 37 16.28 -14.93 -26.00
N CYS A 38 15.33 -15.10 -26.91
CA CYS A 38 15.34 -14.47 -28.23
C CYS A 38 14.24 -13.41 -28.37
N ASP A 39 14.62 -12.14 -28.20
CA ASP A 39 13.70 -11.00 -28.31
C ASP A 39 13.05 -10.89 -29.69
N GLU A 40 13.76 -11.23 -30.77
CA GLU A 40 13.21 -11.17 -32.13
C GLU A 40 12.05 -12.16 -32.32
N CYS A 41 12.24 -13.41 -31.87
CA CYS A 41 11.17 -14.41 -31.90
C CYS A 41 10.02 -14.03 -30.97
N LEU A 42 10.32 -13.39 -29.83
CA LEU A 42 9.29 -12.87 -28.92
C LEU A 42 8.44 -11.79 -29.59
N VAL A 43 9.04 -10.81 -30.26
CA VAL A 43 8.31 -9.75 -30.98
C VAL A 43 7.42 -10.35 -32.08
N ARG A 44 7.95 -11.29 -32.86
CA ARG A 44 7.17 -12.00 -33.90
C ARG A 44 6.01 -12.79 -33.31
N TYR A 45 6.22 -13.44 -32.17
CA TYR A 45 5.17 -14.16 -31.45
C TYR A 45 4.08 -13.23 -30.91
N THR A 46 4.45 -12.11 -30.28
CA THR A 46 3.45 -11.16 -29.74
C THR A 46 2.64 -10.50 -30.84
N ALA A 47 3.25 -10.18 -32.00
CA ALA A 47 2.54 -9.66 -33.16
C ALA A 47 1.45 -10.65 -33.66
N LEU A 48 1.76 -11.95 -33.70
CA LEU A 48 0.78 -12.99 -34.05
C LEU A 48 -0.38 -13.07 -33.04
N LEU A 49 -0.14 -12.78 -31.76
CA LEU A 49 -1.19 -12.80 -30.74
C LEU A 49 -2.10 -11.57 -30.79
N GLU A 50 -1.58 -10.41 -31.20
CA GLU A 50 -2.39 -9.20 -31.37
C GLU A 50 -3.45 -9.35 -32.47
N GLU A 51 -3.15 -10.14 -33.50
CA GLU A 51 -4.08 -10.45 -34.58
C GLU A 51 -5.16 -11.47 -34.19
N ALA A 52 -4.98 -12.19 -33.07
CA ALA A 52 -5.93 -13.20 -32.64
C ALA A 52 -7.18 -12.58 -32.01
N PRO A 53 -8.40 -12.97 -32.42
CA PRO A 53 -9.62 -12.44 -31.83
C PRO A 53 -9.71 -12.86 -30.35
N LEU A 54 -9.73 -11.88 -29.46
CA LEU A 54 -9.89 -12.11 -28.04
C LEU A 54 -11.27 -12.69 -27.75
N ALA A 55 -11.30 -13.91 -27.19
CA ALA A 55 -12.55 -14.52 -26.76
C ALA A 55 -13.15 -13.70 -25.60
N ALA A 56 -14.37 -13.19 -25.78
CA ALA A 56 -15.07 -12.50 -24.71
C ALA A 56 -15.43 -13.50 -23.59
N PRO A 57 -15.18 -13.17 -22.32
CA PRO A 57 -15.58 -14.03 -21.21
C PRO A 57 -17.11 -14.13 -21.16
N LYS A 58 -17.64 -15.32 -20.81
CA LYS A 58 -19.09 -15.58 -20.70
C LYS A 58 -19.82 -14.67 -19.70
N ALA A 59 -19.08 -14.13 -18.72
CA ALA A 59 -19.60 -13.19 -17.72
C ALA A 59 -18.60 -12.04 -17.53
N PRO A 60 -19.07 -10.83 -17.18
CA PRO A 60 -18.19 -9.69 -16.93
C PRO A 60 -17.31 -9.97 -15.70
N LEU A 61 -16.01 -10.18 -15.92
CA LEU A 61 -15.01 -10.41 -14.87
C LEU A 61 -14.61 -9.10 -14.13
N ALA A 62 -14.88 -7.96 -14.75
CA ALA A 62 -14.53 -6.63 -14.25
C ALA A 62 -14.96 -6.38 -12.80
N PRO A 63 -16.24 -6.55 -12.38
CA PRO A 63 -16.66 -6.26 -11.01
C PRO A 63 -15.89 -7.08 -9.96
N GLY A 64 -15.63 -8.37 -10.23
CA GLY A 64 -14.89 -9.24 -9.32
C GLY A 64 -13.40 -8.92 -9.23
N VAL A 65 -12.76 -8.50 -10.33
CA VAL A 65 -11.35 -8.09 -10.34
C VAL A 65 -11.17 -6.74 -9.65
N TRP A 66 -12.04 -5.76 -9.94
CA TRP A 66 -11.98 -4.43 -9.34
C TRP A 66 -12.15 -4.48 -7.83
N GLN A 67 -13.05 -5.31 -7.30
CA GLN A 67 -13.18 -5.52 -5.86
C GLN A 67 -11.90 -6.06 -5.23
N ARG A 68 -11.22 -7.02 -5.88
CA ARG A 68 -9.94 -7.57 -5.39
C ARG A 68 -8.82 -6.54 -5.41
N ILE A 69 -8.69 -5.77 -6.48
CA ILE A 69 -7.71 -4.68 -6.60
C ILE A 69 -7.98 -3.64 -5.51
N ARG A 70 -9.24 -3.17 -5.39
CA ARG A 70 -9.64 -2.17 -4.42
C ARG A 70 -9.29 -2.60 -2.98
N ARG A 71 -9.60 -3.84 -2.59
CA ARG A 71 -9.25 -4.38 -1.26
C ARG A 71 -7.74 -4.33 -0.99
N ARG A 72 -6.92 -4.67 -1.99
CA ARG A 72 -5.45 -4.64 -1.85
C ARG A 72 -4.92 -3.21 -1.75
N THR A 73 -5.44 -2.29 -2.56
CA THR A 73 -5.06 -0.87 -2.51
C THR A 73 -5.45 -0.22 -1.20
N TRP A 74 -6.65 -0.50 -0.70
CA TRP A 74 -7.12 0.04 0.59
C TRP A 74 -6.21 -0.34 1.75
N ARG A 75 -5.76 -1.61 1.81
CA ARG A 75 -4.83 -2.07 2.85
C ARG A 75 -3.50 -1.31 2.84
N ILE A 76 -2.97 -1.02 1.65
CA ILE A 76 -1.70 -0.30 1.49
C ILE A 76 -1.86 1.18 1.88
N VAL A 77 -2.97 1.80 1.46
CA VAL A 77 -3.29 3.19 1.79
C VAL A 77 -3.53 3.36 3.29
N THR A 78 -4.37 2.54 3.91
CA THR A 78 -4.71 2.69 5.33
C THR A 78 -3.48 2.53 6.23
N SER A 79 -2.59 1.58 5.95
CA SER A 79 -1.35 1.41 6.74
C SER A 79 -0.43 2.64 6.69
N ARG A 80 -0.22 3.23 5.49
CA ARG A 80 0.63 4.41 5.32
C ARG A 80 0.05 5.65 5.99
N TYR A 81 -1.25 5.91 5.80
CA TYR A 81 -1.90 7.08 6.38
C TYR A 81 -2.19 6.93 7.88
N ALA A 82 -2.40 5.71 8.38
CA ALA A 82 -2.55 5.46 9.82
C ALA A 82 -1.28 5.84 10.60
N THR A 83 -0.11 5.45 10.10
CA THR A 83 1.17 5.83 10.74
C THR A 83 1.39 7.35 10.71
N ALA A 84 1.11 8.01 9.58
CA ALA A 84 1.22 9.46 9.48
C ALA A 84 0.26 10.20 10.42
N ALA A 85 -1.00 9.75 10.50
CA ALA A 85 -1.99 10.31 11.41
C ALA A 85 -1.58 10.13 12.89
N ALA A 86 -1.08 8.96 13.26
CA ALA A 86 -0.57 8.70 14.60
C ALA A 86 0.61 9.61 14.95
N ALA A 87 1.57 9.79 14.04
CA ALA A 87 2.70 10.69 14.24
C ALA A 87 2.26 12.15 14.41
N ALA A 88 1.32 12.62 13.60
CA ALA A 88 0.75 13.96 13.71
C ALA A 88 0.04 14.15 15.06
N ALA A 89 -0.75 13.17 15.51
CA ALA A 89 -1.41 13.21 16.81
C ALA A 89 -0.39 13.30 17.96
N PHE A 90 0.67 12.49 17.94
CA PHE A 90 1.73 12.57 18.95
C PHE A 90 2.45 13.92 18.92
N ALA A 91 2.76 14.45 17.75
CA ALA A 91 3.40 15.76 17.63
C ALA A 91 2.53 16.87 18.25
N LEU A 92 1.21 16.86 17.99
CA LEU A 92 0.27 17.81 18.57
C LEU A 92 0.17 17.66 20.10
N ILE A 93 0.15 16.43 20.61
CA ILE A 93 0.12 16.17 22.06
C ILE A 93 1.39 16.68 22.72
N ILE A 94 2.57 16.33 22.19
CA ILE A 94 3.86 16.73 22.77
C ILE A 94 4.02 18.25 22.76
N TRP A 95 3.59 18.91 21.67
CA TRP A 95 3.61 20.37 21.57
C TRP A 95 2.63 21.03 22.56
N GLY A 96 1.38 20.58 22.60
CA GLY A 96 0.34 21.16 23.47
C GLY A 96 0.57 20.93 24.96
N THR A 97 1.20 19.82 25.34
CA THR A 97 1.51 19.50 26.74
C THR A 97 2.79 20.18 27.25
N GLY A 98 3.58 20.81 26.37
CA GLY A 98 4.79 21.52 26.77
C GLY A 98 5.90 20.61 27.32
N VAL A 99 5.93 19.34 26.92
CA VAL A 99 6.94 18.36 27.37
C VAL A 99 8.38 18.87 27.17
N PHE A 100 8.64 19.60 26.07
CA PHE A 100 9.94 20.22 25.80
C PHE A 100 10.29 21.38 26.74
N GLN A 101 9.30 22.10 27.27
CA GLN A 101 9.55 23.18 28.24
C GLN A 101 9.98 22.62 29.60
N ASN A 102 9.56 21.39 29.91
CA ASN A 102 9.86 20.73 31.19
C ASN A 102 11.15 19.89 31.17
N MET A 103 11.70 19.58 29.99
CA MET A 103 12.99 18.88 29.89
C MET A 103 14.20 19.81 30.07
N GLY A 104 14.04 21.12 29.84
CA GLY A 104 15.10 22.12 30.03
C GLY A 104 15.34 22.54 31.50
N THR A 105 14.51 22.06 32.44
CA THR A 105 14.60 22.43 33.87
C THR A 105 15.42 21.43 34.72
N LEU A 106 16.04 20.42 34.12
CA LEU A 106 17.10 19.62 34.77
C LEU A 106 18.44 20.37 34.80
N ARG A 107 18.42 21.69 35.06
CA ARG A 107 19.61 22.51 35.16
C ARG A 107 19.54 23.33 36.45
N GLU A 108 20.59 23.18 37.23
CA GLU A 108 20.89 23.83 38.51
C GLU A 108 20.13 23.31 39.75
N ALA A 109 20.62 22.20 40.31
CA ALA A 109 20.49 21.92 41.74
C ALA A 109 21.25 23.01 42.52
N ARG A 110 20.60 24.13 42.80
CA ARG A 110 21.10 25.15 43.75
C ARG A 110 20.66 24.77 45.16
N PRO A 111 21.57 24.65 46.15
CA PRO A 111 21.18 24.22 47.47
C PRO A 111 20.46 25.32 48.26
N ALA A 112 19.30 24.92 48.82
CA ALA A 112 18.62 25.35 50.04
C ALA A 112 18.16 26.82 50.21
N GLN A 113 16.85 27.04 50.04
CA GLN A 113 16.04 27.92 50.91
C GLN A 113 14.69 27.22 51.24
N PRO A 114 14.04 27.53 52.39
CA PRO A 114 13.00 26.69 53.02
C PRO A 114 11.65 26.70 52.29
N PRO A 115 10.73 25.74 52.60
CA PRO A 115 9.64 25.38 51.70
C PRO A 115 8.47 26.37 51.76
N GLU A 116 8.20 27.07 50.66
CA GLU A 116 6.83 27.48 50.34
C GLU A 116 6.14 26.37 49.54
N PRO A 117 4.87 26.05 49.81
CA PRO A 117 4.13 25.00 49.10
C PRO A 117 3.72 25.48 47.71
N ARG A 118 4.68 25.62 46.79
CA ARG A 118 4.39 25.93 45.37
C ARG A 118 4.30 24.65 44.56
N ALA A 119 3.07 24.15 44.49
CA ALA A 119 2.43 23.64 43.30
C ALA A 119 3.33 22.84 42.32
N TYR A 120 3.62 21.59 42.68
CA TYR A 120 4.01 20.56 41.70
C TYR A 120 2.84 20.12 40.80
N SER A 121 1.67 20.76 40.92
CA SER A 121 0.42 20.42 40.21
C SER A 121 0.30 21.04 38.82
N THR A 122 1.27 21.84 38.35
CA THR A 122 1.16 22.61 37.10
C THR A 122 1.19 21.75 35.84
N VAL A 123 1.94 20.64 35.82
CA VAL A 123 2.00 19.74 34.66
C VAL A 123 0.72 18.90 34.54
N THR A 124 0.25 18.34 35.66
CA THR A 124 -0.97 17.52 35.71
C THR A 124 -2.23 18.35 35.47
N SER A 125 -2.30 19.58 36.00
CA SER A 125 -3.44 20.48 35.76
C SER A 125 -3.52 20.93 34.30
N ARG A 126 -2.40 21.30 33.68
CA ARG A 126 -2.35 21.67 32.24
C ARG A 126 -2.67 20.50 31.32
N MET A 127 -2.20 19.29 31.65
CA MET A 127 -2.63 18.08 30.93
C MET A 127 -4.14 17.87 31.07
N ASN A 128 -4.69 17.99 32.28
CA ASN A 128 -6.11 17.73 32.50
C ASN A 128 -7.01 18.76 31.79
N GLU A 129 -6.61 20.04 31.79
CA GLU A 129 -7.30 21.13 31.09
C GLU A 129 -7.19 21.01 29.57
N PHE A 130 -6.00 20.71 29.03
CA PHE A 130 -5.82 20.47 27.61
C PHE A 130 -6.56 19.20 27.14
N VAL A 131 -6.55 18.14 27.94
CA VAL A 131 -7.27 16.89 27.65
C VAL A 131 -8.78 17.09 27.75
N SER A 132 -9.30 17.89 28.69
CA SER A 132 -10.74 18.16 28.76
C SER A 132 -11.22 19.06 27.61
N GLU A 133 -10.46 20.12 27.28
CA GLU A 133 -10.82 21.08 26.22
C GLU A 133 -10.63 20.47 24.82
N THR A 134 -9.45 19.94 24.55
CA THR A 134 -9.07 19.40 23.24
C THR A 134 -9.60 17.97 23.06
N GLY A 135 -9.65 17.17 24.12
CA GLY A 135 -10.15 15.80 24.06
C GLY A 135 -11.65 15.72 23.75
N ARG A 136 -12.46 16.73 24.11
CA ARG A 136 -13.88 16.78 23.73
C ARG A 136 -14.09 17.08 22.25
N GLN A 137 -13.26 17.96 21.67
CA GLN A 137 -13.30 18.26 20.24
C GLN A 137 -12.72 17.12 19.39
N ILE A 138 -11.61 16.53 19.84
CA ILE A 138 -10.96 15.40 19.15
C ILE A 138 -11.82 14.14 19.25
N SER A 139 -12.40 13.82 20.41
CA SER A 139 -13.27 12.64 20.54
C SER A 139 -14.49 12.74 19.64
N ALA A 140 -15.15 13.90 19.57
CA ALA A 140 -16.27 14.11 18.65
C ALA A 140 -15.84 13.94 17.17
N ALA A 141 -14.70 14.51 16.78
CA ALA A 141 -14.18 14.39 15.41
C ALA A 141 -13.75 12.95 15.06
N VAL A 142 -13.16 12.24 16.01
CA VAL A 142 -12.72 10.85 15.84
C VAL A 142 -13.93 9.92 15.78
N THR A 143 -14.92 10.11 16.65
CA THR A 143 -16.16 9.31 16.63
C THR A 143 -16.96 9.55 15.34
N ASP A 144 -17.06 10.79 14.84
CA ASP A 144 -17.70 11.07 13.54
C ASP A 144 -16.92 10.42 12.38
N PHE A 145 -15.59 10.50 12.40
CA PHE A 145 -14.75 9.85 11.41
C PHE A 145 -14.96 8.33 11.39
N PHE A 146 -14.94 7.66 12.54
CA PHE A 146 -15.16 6.21 12.63
C PHE A 146 -16.59 5.82 12.24
N ALA A 147 -17.61 6.61 12.63
CA ALA A 147 -18.99 6.37 12.22
C ALA A 147 -19.18 6.47 10.70
N ARG A 148 -18.50 7.42 10.04
CA ARG A 148 -18.50 7.56 8.57
C ARG A 148 -17.75 6.42 7.89
N PHE A 149 -16.65 5.96 8.49
CA PHE A 149 -15.87 4.83 7.99
C PHE A 149 -16.66 3.51 8.06
N GLN A 150 -17.38 3.29 9.16
CA GLN A 150 -18.19 2.09 9.36
C GLN A 150 -19.42 2.07 8.42
N LYS A 151 -20.04 3.22 8.14
CA LYS A 151 -21.11 3.34 7.13
C LYS A 151 -20.61 3.11 5.71
N GLY A 152 -19.40 3.56 5.37
CA GLY A 152 -18.78 3.34 4.06
C GLY A 152 -18.30 1.90 3.80
N ALA A 153 -18.13 1.09 4.85
CA ALA A 153 -17.72 -0.31 4.75
C ALA A 153 -18.89 -1.31 4.59
N GLN A 154 -20.15 -0.85 4.74
CA GLN A 154 -21.37 -1.66 4.56
C GLN A 154 -22.10 -1.42 3.22
N GLN A 155 -21.54 -0.59 2.33
CA GLN A 155 -21.96 -0.44 0.92
C GLN A 155 -20.92 -1.09 0.00
#